data_AF-A0A8T1LZH0-F1
#
_entry.id   AF-A0A8T1LZH0-F1
#
_cell.length_a   1.000
_cell.length_b   1.000
_cell.length_c   1.000
_cell.angle_alpha   90.00
_cell.angle_beta   90.00
_cell.angle_gamma   90.00
#
_symmetry.space_group_name_H-M   'P 1'
#
loop_
_entity.id
_entity.type
_entity.pdbx_description
1 polymer ?
#
loop_
_entity_poly.entity_id
_entity_poly.type
_entity_poly.pdbx_seq_one_letter_code
_entity_poly.pdbx_strand_id
1 'polypeptide(L)'
;MLTGTCYGLARGAPRGVFLLCSYVNRTFHLPVVWCTPIRPASSDMGGRLSRLPGWMDPYVKLARYDRPIGTWLLYLPCTWSIALASPAGQLPDLYMLTLFGIGAILMRGAGCTINDLLDRRFDQQVERTKLRPLANGTISLKNAFLFLGFQLSASLLILLQLNWYSICLGLLSILPVTVYPLCKRVTYWPQIVLGLTLNWGTWLGYSAVVGYCSIPVCLPLYIGGTIWTTIYDTVYSHQVLLSTGVPYLGIRLCLVSLTP
;
A
#
# COMPACT_ATOMS: atom_id res chain seq x y z
N MET A 1 -14.12 14.02 -39.77
CA MET A 1 -14.52 15.19 -38.97
C MET A 1 -14.14 15.04 -37.49
N LEU A 2 -12.93 14.56 -37.17
CA LEU A 2 -12.42 14.44 -35.78
C LEU A 2 -10.87 14.51 -35.73
N THR A 3 -10.25 15.33 -36.59
CA THR A 3 -8.79 15.55 -36.59
C THR A 3 -8.36 16.84 -35.89
N GLY A 4 -9.28 17.61 -35.30
CA GLY A 4 -9.02 18.96 -34.81
C GLY A 4 -8.83 19.15 -33.29
N THR A 5 -9.23 18.20 -32.44
CA THR A 5 -9.44 18.51 -31.00
C THR A 5 -8.27 18.16 -30.08
N CYS A 6 -7.30 17.34 -30.51
CA CYS A 6 -6.17 16.94 -29.66
C CYS A 6 -4.92 17.84 -29.76
N TYR A 7 -4.81 18.70 -30.78
CA TYR A 7 -3.66 19.58 -30.95
C TYR A 7 -3.64 20.78 -29.98
N GLY A 8 -4.76 21.08 -29.32
CA GLY A 8 -4.88 22.23 -28.41
C GLY A 8 -4.36 21.98 -26.99
N LEU A 9 -4.33 20.74 -26.52
CA LEU A 9 -3.99 20.40 -25.12
C LEU A 9 -2.53 19.97 -24.92
N ALA A 10 -1.73 19.91 -25.99
CA ALA A 10 -0.35 19.44 -25.99
C ALA A 10 0.71 20.57 -26.03
N ARG A 11 0.35 21.82 -25.73
CA ARG A 11 1.29 22.96 -25.75
C ARG A 11 2.19 23.09 -24.51
N GLY A 12 2.20 22.10 -23.61
CA GLY A 12 3.02 22.14 -22.39
C GLY A 12 3.70 20.83 -21.99
N ALA A 13 3.58 19.76 -22.78
CA ALA A 13 4.22 18.48 -22.43
C ALA A 13 5.66 18.44 -22.97
N PRO A 14 6.68 18.14 -22.14
CA PRO A 14 8.07 18.07 -22.59
C PRO A 14 8.26 16.97 -23.64
N ARG A 15 9.07 17.25 -24.67
CA ARG A 15 9.27 16.44 -25.89
C ARG A 15 9.65 14.96 -25.62
N GLY A 16 10.22 14.63 -24.46
CA GLY A 16 10.55 13.25 -24.06
C GLY A 16 9.33 12.33 -23.84
N VAL A 17 8.18 12.89 -23.47
CA VAL A 17 6.94 12.14 -23.22
C VAL A 17 6.38 11.53 -24.50
N PHE A 18 6.54 12.20 -25.64
CA PHE A 18 6.10 11.70 -26.94
C PHE A 18 6.91 10.48 -27.41
N LEU A 19 8.20 10.44 -27.08
CA LEU A 19 9.12 9.38 -27.46
C LEU A 19 8.91 8.10 -26.66
N LEU A 20 8.73 8.19 -25.34
CA LEU A 20 8.49 7.00 -24.49
C LEU A 20 7.10 6.39 -24.76
N CYS A 21 6.09 7.23 -24.94
CA CYS A 21 4.74 6.77 -25.28
C CYS A 21 4.67 6.16 -26.68
N SER A 22 5.48 6.66 -27.63
CA SER A 22 5.65 6.03 -28.96
C SER A 22 6.43 4.72 -28.88
N TYR A 23 7.43 4.60 -28.00
CA TYR A 23 8.21 3.37 -27.82
C TYR A 23 7.34 2.25 -27.22
N VAL A 24 6.66 2.51 -26.10
CA VAL A 24 5.78 1.52 -25.45
C VAL A 24 4.61 1.10 -26.36
N ASN A 25 4.04 2.04 -27.12
CA ASN A 25 2.96 1.74 -28.05
C ASN A 25 3.44 0.92 -29.27
N ARG A 26 4.66 1.16 -29.78
CA ARG A 26 5.27 0.33 -30.83
C ARG A 26 5.64 -1.08 -30.36
N THR A 27 6.04 -1.25 -29.10
CA THR A 27 6.52 -2.55 -28.60
C THR A 27 5.39 -3.49 -28.18
N PHE A 28 4.26 -2.96 -27.68
CA PHE A 28 3.23 -3.79 -27.05
C PHE A 28 1.83 -3.74 -27.71
N HIS A 29 1.63 -2.95 -28.79
CA HIS A 29 0.33 -2.80 -29.46
C HIS A 29 -0.86 -2.60 -28.49
N LEU A 30 -0.64 -1.87 -27.39
CA LEU A 30 -1.67 -1.64 -26.38
C LEU A 30 -2.60 -0.53 -26.86
N PRO A 31 -3.94 -0.72 -26.84
CA PRO A 31 -4.87 0.30 -27.30
C PRO A 31 -4.71 1.60 -26.49
N VAL A 32 -4.81 2.73 -27.19
CA VAL A 32 -4.66 4.11 -26.69
C VAL A 32 -5.85 4.49 -25.78
N VAL A 33 -5.97 3.82 -24.65
CA VAL A 33 -6.99 4.06 -23.62
C VAL A 33 -6.44 4.96 -22.48
N TRP A 34 -5.12 5.19 -22.48
CA TRP A 34 -4.38 5.88 -21.40
C TRP A 34 -4.57 7.41 -21.32
N CYS A 35 -5.34 8.02 -22.23
CA CYS A 35 -5.53 9.48 -22.30
C CYS A 35 -6.96 9.92 -21.92
N THR A 36 -7.63 9.17 -21.04
CA THR A 36 -8.82 9.70 -20.36
C THR A 36 -8.40 10.36 -19.05
N PRO A 37 -8.90 11.55 -18.70
CA PRO A 37 -8.72 12.09 -17.37
C PRO A 37 -9.33 11.08 -16.40
N ILE A 38 -8.47 10.42 -15.61
CA ILE A 38 -8.89 9.50 -14.57
C ILE A 38 -9.67 10.37 -13.57
N ARG A 39 -11.01 10.29 -13.60
CA ARG A 39 -11.82 10.76 -12.48
C ARG A 39 -11.21 10.11 -11.24
N PRO A 40 -10.91 10.85 -10.15
CA PRO A 40 -10.48 10.21 -8.92
C PRO A 40 -11.50 9.13 -8.65
N ALA A 41 -11.06 7.87 -8.55
CA ALA A 41 -11.96 6.76 -8.31
C ALA A 41 -12.78 7.14 -7.08
N SER A 42 -14.03 7.54 -7.29
CA SER A 42 -15.01 7.63 -6.22
C SER A 42 -15.07 6.21 -5.71
N SER A 43 -14.58 6.00 -4.49
CA SER A 43 -14.61 4.70 -3.85
C SER A 43 -16.07 4.26 -3.79
N ASP A 44 -16.48 3.45 -4.76
CA ASP A 44 -17.86 2.99 -4.95
C ASP A 44 -18.27 1.93 -3.89
N MET A 45 -17.50 1.87 -2.80
CA MET A 45 -17.90 1.29 -1.51
C MET A 45 -18.77 2.26 -0.69
N GLY A 46 -18.97 3.50 -1.15
CA GLY A 46 -19.88 4.46 -0.51
C GLY A 46 -21.32 3.94 -0.38
N GLY A 47 -21.76 3.07 -1.29
CA GLY A 47 -23.08 2.42 -1.23
C GLY A 47 -23.16 1.22 -0.27
N ARG A 48 -22.04 0.64 0.18
CA ARG A 48 -22.00 -0.48 1.15
C ARG A 48 -21.65 -0.03 2.57
N LEU A 49 -20.87 1.04 2.73
CA LEU A 49 -20.62 1.67 4.04
C LEU A 49 -21.85 2.37 4.62
N SER A 50 -22.84 2.71 3.78
CA SER A 50 -24.11 3.34 4.20
C SER A 50 -24.99 2.46 5.12
N ARG A 51 -24.61 1.19 5.33
CA ARG A 51 -25.28 0.25 6.25
C ARG A 51 -24.65 0.18 7.63
N LEU A 52 -23.50 0.79 7.86
CA LEU A 52 -22.86 0.81 9.17
C LEU A 52 -23.50 1.89 10.06
N PRO A 53 -23.54 1.68 11.38
CA PRO A 53 -23.93 2.72 12.31
C PRO A 53 -23.06 3.97 12.11
N GLY A 54 -23.66 5.16 12.10
CA GLY A 54 -22.95 6.42 11.78
C GLY A 54 -21.73 6.71 12.68
N TRP A 55 -21.67 6.13 13.88
CA TRP A 55 -20.53 6.25 14.79
C TRP A 55 -19.29 5.44 14.37
N MET A 56 -19.44 4.41 13.52
CA MET A 56 -18.32 3.58 13.03
C MET A 56 -17.64 4.17 11.80
N ASP A 57 -18.37 4.90 10.97
CA ASP A 57 -17.87 5.51 9.74
C ASP A 57 -16.53 6.27 9.90
N PRO A 58 -16.33 7.12 10.92
CA PRO A 58 -15.05 7.82 11.06
C PRO A 58 -13.90 6.87 11.41
N TYR A 59 -14.14 5.76 12.13
CA TYR A 59 -13.10 4.76 12.43
C TYR A 59 -12.75 3.91 11.22
N VAL A 60 -13.75 3.56 10.41
CA VAL A 60 -13.57 2.85 9.12
C VAL A 60 -12.72 3.69 8.17
N LYS A 61 -12.98 4.99 8.08
CA LYS A 61 -12.18 5.94 7.30
C LYS A 61 -10.77 6.13 7.87
N LEU A 62 -10.63 6.20 9.20
CA LEU A 62 -9.33 6.32 9.87
C LEU A 62 -8.44 5.10 9.57
N ALA A 63 -8.99 3.90 9.64
CA ALA A 63 -8.30 2.66 9.33
C ALA A 63 -8.16 2.37 7.82
N ARG A 64 -8.77 3.20 6.96
CA ARG A 64 -8.85 3.05 5.50
C ARG A 64 -9.50 1.73 5.05
N TYR A 65 -10.47 1.23 5.81
CA TYR A 65 -11.21 0.02 5.46
C TYR A 65 -12.17 0.23 4.29
N ASP A 66 -12.49 1.48 3.93
CA ASP A 66 -13.16 1.87 2.69
C ASP A 66 -12.31 1.58 1.44
N ARG A 67 -10.98 1.44 1.57
CA ARG A 67 -10.02 1.22 0.48
C ARG A 67 -9.19 -0.04 0.72
N PRO A 68 -9.76 -1.24 0.44
CA PRO A 68 -9.19 -2.52 0.86
C PRO A 68 -7.89 -2.90 0.13
N ILE A 69 -7.54 -2.21 -0.96
CA ILE A 69 -6.33 -2.48 -1.76
C ILE A 69 -5.09 -2.57 -0.85
N GLY A 70 -4.98 -1.67 0.12
CA GLY A 70 -3.85 -1.65 1.05
C GLY A 70 -3.76 -2.88 1.96
N THR A 71 -4.90 -3.46 2.32
CA THR A 71 -4.97 -4.70 3.11
C THR A 71 -4.58 -5.89 2.25
N TRP A 72 -5.07 -5.95 1.00
CA TRP A 72 -4.70 -7.00 0.06
C TRP A 72 -3.19 -7.03 -0.21
N LEU A 73 -2.57 -5.86 -0.38
CA LEU A 73 -1.11 -5.78 -0.59
C LEU A 73 -0.30 -6.32 0.59
N LEU A 74 -0.83 -6.24 1.82
CA LEU A 74 -0.19 -6.83 3.00
C LEU A 74 -0.52 -8.34 3.14
N TYR A 75 -1.71 -8.75 2.73
CA TYR A 75 -2.19 -10.13 2.88
C TYR A 75 -1.62 -11.07 1.82
N LEU A 76 -1.51 -10.63 0.57
CA LEU A 76 -1.11 -11.48 -0.56
C LEU A 76 0.25 -12.19 -0.34
N PRO A 77 1.34 -11.50 0.08
CA PRO A 77 2.62 -12.17 0.35
C PRO A 77 2.52 -13.27 1.42
N CYS A 78 1.66 -13.08 2.43
CA CYS A 78 1.36 -14.10 3.43
C CYS A 78 0.67 -15.30 2.79
N THR A 79 -0.35 -15.07 1.96
CA THR A 79 -1.08 -16.18 1.33
C THR A 79 -0.23 -16.99 0.36
N TRP A 80 0.63 -16.33 -0.44
CA TRP A 80 1.52 -17.01 -1.38
C TRP A 80 2.52 -17.90 -0.64
N SER A 81 3.08 -17.40 0.46
CA SER A 81 4.04 -18.15 1.26
C SER A 81 3.41 -19.29 2.04
N ILE A 82 2.21 -19.11 2.60
CA ILE A 82 1.41 -20.19 3.23
C ILE A 82 1.09 -21.28 2.20
N ALA A 83 0.67 -20.90 0.99
CA ALA A 83 0.39 -21.86 -0.08
C ALA A 83 1.64 -22.65 -0.49
N LEU A 84 2.80 -22.00 -0.63
CA LEU A 84 4.06 -22.66 -0.96
C LEU A 84 4.62 -23.52 0.18
N ALA A 85 4.27 -23.21 1.43
CA ALA A 85 4.60 -24.03 2.59
C ALA A 85 3.70 -25.26 2.74
N SER A 86 2.57 -25.29 2.03
CA SER A 86 1.60 -26.38 2.16
C SER A 86 2.09 -27.63 1.45
N PRO A 87 1.78 -28.84 1.97
CA PRO A 87 2.17 -30.09 1.33
C PRO A 87 1.63 -30.18 -0.10
N ALA A 88 2.40 -30.81 -0.99
CA ALA A 88 2.01 -30.97 -2.39
C ALA A 88 0.65 -31.68 -2.51
N GLY A 89 -0.26 -31.10 -3.30
CA GLY A 89 -1.60 -31.62 -3.52
C GLY A 89 -2.62 -31.26 -2.42
N GLN A 90 -2.23 -30.51 -1.39
CA GLN A 90 -3.14 -30.02 -0.35
C GLN A 90 -3.42 -28.53 -0.52
N LEU A 91 -4.61 -28.11 -0.07
CA LEU A 91 -4.95 -26.70 0.01
C LEU A 91 -4.24 -26.03 1.20
N PRO A 92 -3.94 -24.72 1.10
CA PRO A 92 -3.39 -23.97 2.21
C PRO A 92 -4.30 -24.00 3.44
N ASP A 93 -3.68 -24.09 4.62
CA ASP A 93 -4.39 -24.14 5.89
C ASP A 93 -5.28 -22.89 6.05
N LEU A 94 -6.59 -23.13 6.07
CA LEU A 94 -7.62 -22.10 6.20
C LEU A 94 -7.50 -21.33 7.52
N TYR A 95 -7.02 -22.00 8.58
CA TYR A 95 -6.81 -21.35 9.86
C TYR A 95 -5.72 -20.28 9.77
N MET A 96 -4.55 -20.63 9.19
CA MET A 96 -3.47 -19.66 8.94
C MET A 96 -3.91 -18.55 7.99
N LEU A 97 -4.59 -18.87 6.89
CA LEU A 97 -5.13 -17.83 5.99
C LEU A 97 -6.05 -16.86 6.73
N THR A 98 -6.92 -17.36 7.61
CA THR A 98 -7.84 -16.52 8.38
C THR A 98 -7.11 -15.65 9.40
N LEU A 99 -6.16 -16.21 10.15
CA LEU A 99 -5.33 -15.44 11.09
C LEU A 99 -4.57 -14.31 10.39
N PHE A 100 -3.90 -14.61 9.28
CA PHE A 100 -3.16 -13.61 8.52
C PHE A 100 -4.09 -12.60 7.82
N GLY A 101 -5.30 -13.00 7.42
CA GLY A 101 -6.30 -12.11 6.84
C GLY A 101 -6.79 -11.08 7.86
N ILE A 102 -7.18 -11.54 9.05
CA ILE A 102 -7.59 -10.65 10.16
C ILE A 102 -6.40 -9.78 10.59
N GLY A 103 -5.21 -10.38 10.73
CA GLY A 103 -3.98 -9.66 11.06
C GLY A 103 -3.65 -8.56 10.04
N ALA A 104 -3.81 -8.82 8.75
CA ALA A 104 -3.58 -7.81 7.71
C ALA A 104 -4.57 -6.64 7.80
N ILE A 105 -5.85 -6.91 8.10
CA ILE A 105 -6.87 -5.86 8.33
C ILE A 105 -6.48 -5.00 9.53
N LEU A 106 -6.11 -5.63 10.65
CA LEU A 106 -5.74 -4.92 11.88
C LEU A 106 -4.46 -4.11 11.71
N MET A 107 -3.40 -4.70 11.16
CA MET A 107 -2.10 -4.05 10.96
C MET A 107 -2.15 -2.94 9.91
N ARG A 108 -2.92 -3.12 8.83
CA ARG A 108 -3.16 -2.02 7.88
C ARG A 108 -3.86 -0.86 8.56
N GLY A 109 -4.90 -1.16 9.35
CA GLY A 109 -5.63 -0.18 10.13
C GLY A 109 -4.74 0.56 11.12
N ALA A 110 -3.92 -0.16 11.89
CA ALA A 110 -2.98 0.41 12.86
C ALA A 110 -1.96 1.34 12.18
N GLY A 111 -1.34 0.90 11.08
CA GLY A 111 -0.40 1.73 10.31
C GLY A 111 -1.06 3.00 9.76
N CYS A 112 -2.33 2.89 9.33
CA CYS A 112 -3.12 4.04 8.89
C CYS A 112 -3.38 5.04 10.03
N THR A 113 -3.78 4.54 11.20
CA THR A 113 -4.03 5.34 12.40
C THR A 113 -2.75 6.04 12.88
N ILE A 114 -1.60 5.33 12.90
CA ILE A 114 -0.29 5.91 13.27
C ILE A 114 0.09 7.04 12.31
N ASN A 115 -0.04 6.82 11.00
CA ASN A 115 0.28 7.84 10.00
C ASN A 115 -0.56 9.11 10.20
N ASP A 116 -1.88 8.97 10.37
CA ASP A 116 -2.77 10.11 10.58
C ASP A 116 -2.49 10.82 11.92
N LEU A 117 -2.10 10.08 12.96
CA LEU A 117 -1.69 10.64 14.25
C LEU A 117 -0.43 11.51 14.14
N LEU A 118 0.57 11.04 13.39
CA LEU A 118 1.83 11.76 13.15
C LEU A 118 1.63 12.97 12.22
N ASP A 119 0.80 12.81 11.18
CA ASP A 119 0.61 13.82 10.15
C ASP A 119 -0.50 14.84 10.48
N ARG A 120 -1.23 14.68 11.59
CA ARG A 120 -2.42 15.47 11.97
C ARG A 120 -2.29 16.97 11.73
N ARG A 121 -1.20 17.60 12.19
CA ARG A 121 -1.00 19.06 12.09
C ARG A 121 -0.75 19.50 10.64
N PHE A 122 -0.09 18.66 9.85
CA PHE A 122 0.15 18.92 8.43
C PHE A 122 -1.12 18.68 7.62
N ASP A 123 -1.86 17.62 7.94
CA ASP A 123 -3.11 17.29 7.26
C ASP A 123 -4.18 18.38 7.42
N GLN A 124 -4.20 19.10 8.55
CA GLN A 124 -5.07 20.25 8.76
C GLN A 124 -4.82 21.41 7.79
N GLN A 125 -3.59 21.52 7.25
CA GLN A 125 -3.17 22.62 6.39
C GLN A 125 -3.35 22.31 4.90
N VAL A 126 -3.65 21.05 4.55
CA VAL A 126 -3.72 20.57 3.16
C VAL A 126 -5.17 20.31 2.76
N GLU A 127 -5.64 20.99 1.71
CA GLU A 127 -7.00 20.89 1.16
C GLU A 127 -7.52 19.46 0.98
N ARG A 128 -6.66 18.55 0.52
CA ARG A 128 -7.00 17.15 0.26
C ARG A 128 -7.17 16.33 1.55
N THR A 129 -6.43 16.65 2.60
CA THR A 129 -6.36 15.82 3.82
C THR A 129 -6.98 16.48 5.05
N LYS A 130 -7.43 17.73 4.94
CA LYS A 130 -8.17 18.45 5.99
C LYS A 130 -9.46 17.74 6.44
N LEU A 131 -10.06 16.95 5.54
CA LEU A 131 -11.28 16.18 5.81
C LEU A 131 -11.03 14.81 6.50
N ARG A 132 -9.78 14.46 6.79
CA ARG A 132 -9.48 13.21 7.50
C ARG A 132 -10.05 13.26 8.93
N PRO A 133 -10.58 12.15 9.48
CA PRO A 133 -11.29 12.12 10.77
C PRO A 133 -10.49 12.68 11.96
N LEU A 134 -9.16 12.56 11.93
CA LEU A 134 -8.29 13.08 12.98
C LEU A 134 -7.87 14.54 12.77
N ALA A 135 -7.79 14.98 11.50
CA ALA A 135 -7.44 16.34 11.13
C ALA A 135 -8.60 17.31 11.35
N ASN A 136 -9.81 16.91 10.96
CA ASN A 136 -11.05 17.68 11.15
C ASN A 136 -11.64 17.58 12.57
N GLY A 137 -11.05 16.77 13.45
CA GLY A 137 -11.48 16.60 14.84
C GLY A 137 -12.73 15.74 15.06
N THR A 138 -13.23 15.02 14.04
CA THR A 138 -14.34 14.06 14.21
C THR A 138 -14.00 12.95 15.21
N ILE A 139 -12.73 12.53 15.27
CA ILE A 139 -12.22 11.59 16.29
C ILE A 139 -11.27 12.35 17.23
N SER A 140 -11.49 12.17 18.54
CA SER A 140 -10.58 12.71 19.55
C SER A 140 -9.26 11.95 19.58
N LEU A 141 -8.16 12.61 19.97
CA LEU A 141 -6.86 11.94 20.11
C LEU A 141 -6.92 10.73 21.05
N LYS A 142 -7.63 10.87 22.18
CA LYS A 142 -7.81 9.78 23.16
C LYS A 142 -8.45 8.56 22.50
N ASN A 143 -9.51 8.76 21.71
CA ASN A 143 -10.19 7.68 21.01
C ASN A 143 -9.32 7.05 19.91
N ALA A 144 -8.53 7.86 19.21
CA ALA A 144 -7.58 7.35 18.22
C ALA A 144 -6.50 6.47 18.86
N PHE A 145 -5.97 6.86 20.02
CA PHE A 145 -5.01 6.04 20.78
C PHE A 145 -5.64 4.75 21.32
N LEU A 146 -6.88 4.81 21.83
CA LEU A 146 -7.60 3.61 22.28
C LEU A 146 -7.85 2.64 21.11
N PHE A 147 -8.27 3.17 19.95
CA PHE A 147 -8.49 2.38 18.75
C PHE A 147 -7.19 1.76 18.22
N LEU A 148 -6.08 2.52 18.22
CA LEU A 148 -4.77 2.00 17.90
C LEU A 148 -4.33 0.90 18.88
N GLY A 149 -4.53 1.12 20.18
CA GLY A 149 -4.24 0.14 21.22
C GLY A 149 -5.02 -1.16 21.03
N PHE A 150 -6.30 -1.06 20.67
CA PHE A 150 -7.12 -2.21 20.31
C PHE A 150 -6.56 -2.95 19.08
N GLN A 151 -6.27 -2.24 18.00
CA GLN A 151 -5.72 -2.84 16.77
C GLN A 151 -4.40 -3.57 17.04
N LEU A 152 -3.47 -2.94 17.76
CA LEU A 152 -2.17 -3.53 18.09
C LEU A 152 -2.29 -4.70 19.06
N SER A 153 -3.16 -4.60 20.07
CA SER A 153 -3.38 -5.69 21.03
C SER A 153 -4.01 -6.91 20.34
N ALA A 154 -5.01 -6.70 19.48
CA ALA A 154 -5.62 -7.77 18.70
C ALA A 154 -4.62 -8.42 17.72
N SER A 155 -3.79 -7.61 17.05
CA SER A 155 -2.70 -8.13 16.20
C SER A 155 -1.66 -8.92 17.01
N LEU A 156 -1.33 -8.47 18.23
CA LEU A 156 -0.42 -9.19 19.11
C LEU A 156 -1.00 -10.54 19.54
N LEU A 157 -2.29 -10.61 19.87
CA LEU A 157 -2.95 -11.87 20.19
C LEU A 157 -2.91 -12.86 19.02
N ILE A 158 -3.01 -12.38 17.78
CA ILE A 158 -2.83 -13.21 16.58
C ILE A 158 -1.38 -13.67 16.47
N LEU A 159 -0.41 -12.77 16.68
CA LEU A 159 1.01 -13.11 16.60
C LEU A 159 1.39 -14.19 17.63
N LEU A 160 0.88 -14.10 18.86
CA LEU A 160 1.14 -15.05 19.94
C LEU A 160 0.54 -16.45 19.70
N GLN A 161 -0.37 -16.60 18.74
CA GLN A 161 -0.89 -17.90 18.31
C GLN A 161 0.03 -18.61 17.31
N LEU A 162 1.06 -17.93 16.79
CA LEU A 162 2.04 -18.52 15.88
C LEU A 162 3.16 -19.22 16.66
N ASN A 163 3.99 -19.99 15.94
CA ASN A 163 5.17 -20.60 16.52
C ASN A 163 6.22 -19.55 16.93
N TRP A 164 7.14 -19.95 17.81
CA TRP A 164 8.16 -19.07 18.39
C TRP A 164 9.03 -18.38 17.33
N TYR A 165 9.40 -19.10 16.27
CA TYR A 165 10.20 -18.55 15.18
C TYR A 165 9.45 -17.42 14.44
N SER A 166 8.17 -17.62 14.15
CA SER A 166 7.31 -16.61 13.55
C SER A 166 7.05 -15.42 14.48
N ILE A 167 6.92 -15.64 15.80
CA ILE A 167 6.81 -14.54 16.78
C ILE A 167 8.05 -13.63 16.70
N CYS A 168 9.24 -14.21 16.72
CA CYS A 168 10.50 -13.48 16.58
C CYS A 168 10.58 -12.72 15.24
N LEU A 169 10.19 -13.34 14.13
CA LEU A 169 10.13 -12.67 12.82
C LEU A 169 9.09 -11.53 12.77
N GLY A 170 7.96 -11.70 13.45
CA GLY A 170 6.94 -10.67 13.59
C GLY A 170 7.48 -9.47 14.36
N LEU A 171 8.19 -9.67 15.46
CA LEU A 171 8.89 -8.60 16.17
C LEU A 171 9.96 -7.93 15.31
N LEU A 172 10.71 -8.71 14.52
CA LEU A 172 11.74 -8.18 13.62
C LEU A 172 11.15 -7.28 12.51
N SER A 173 9.88 -7.49 12.14
CA SER A 173 9.17 -6.66 11.15
C SER A 173 9.02 -5.19 11.57
N ILE A 174 9.17 -4.87 12.87
CA ILE A 174 9.15 -3.49 13.36
C ILE A 174 10.29 -2.66 12.74
N LEU A 175 11.43 -3.29 12.43
CA LEU A 175 12.57 -2.61 11.81
C LEU A 175 12.22 -2.00 10.44
N PRO A 176 11.81 -2.78 9.40
CA PRO A 176 11.46 -2.18 8.12
C PRO A 176 10.28 -1.22 8.21
N VAL A 177 9.29 -1.51 9.06
CA VAL A 177 8.11 -0.65 9.28
C VAL A 177 8.50 0.73 9.82
N THR A 178 9.47 0.80 10.75
CA THR A 178 9.94 2.08 11.34
C THR A 178 10.93 2.80 10.42
N VAL A 179 11.73 2.06 9.65
CA VAL A 179 12.69 2.61 8.69
C VAL A 179 11.97 3.25 7.49
N TYR A 180 10.88 2.66 7.00
CA TYR A 180 10.17 3.16 5.81
C TYR A 180 9.75 4.66 5.87
N PRO A 181 9.12 5.16 6.95
CA PRO A 181 8.81 6.59 7.09
C PRO A 181 10.03 7.50 7.03
N LEU A 182 11.16 7.07 7.59
CA LEU A 182 12.41 7.82 7.58
C LEU A 182 13.04 7.84 6.17
N CYS A 183 12.99 6.72 5.47
CA CYS A 183 13.47 6.60 4.09
C CYS A 183 12.78 7.59 3.15
N LYS A 184 11.49 7.88 3.35
CA LYS A 184 10.79 8.91 2.57
C LYS A 184 11.41 10.31 2.65
N ARG A 185 12.22 10.59 3.69
CA ARG A 185 12.89 11.89 3.89
C ARG A 185 14.35 11.90 3.45
N VAL A 186 14.99 10.73 3.34
CA VAL A 186 16.46 10.61 3.17
C VAL A 186 16.84 10.00 1.82
N THR A 187 16.04 9.08 1.27
CA THR A 187 16.39 8.37 0.04
C THR A 187 15.48 8.74 -1.14
N TYR A 188 16.02 8.57 -2.34
CA TYR A 188 15.30 8.71 -3.61
C TYR A 188 14.51 7.46 -4.00
N TRP A 189 14.71 6.34 -3.28
CA TRP A 189 14.11 5.05 -3.56
C TRP A 189 13.21 4.51 -2.42
N PRO A 190 12.28 5.30 -1.86
CA PRO A 190 11.40 4.82 -0.79
C PRO A 190 10.51 3.64 -1.23
N GLN A 191 10.29 3.45 -2.53
CA GLN A 191 9.51 2.35 -3.11
C GLN A 191 10.13 0.98 -2.82
N ILE A 192 11.46 0.87 -2.84
CA ILE A 192 12.16 -0.38 -2.54
C ILE A 192 11.92 -0.74 -1.07
N VAL A 193 12.05 0.25 -0.18
CA VAL A 193 11.83 0.06 1.26
C VAL A 193 10.37 -0.28 1.57
N LEU A 194 9.43 0.32 0.84
CA LEU A 194 8.02 -0.07 0.89
C LEU A 194 7.82 -1.52 0.48
N GLY A 195 8.46 -1.94 -0.62
CA GLY A 195 8.44 -3.33 -1.11
C GLY A 195 8.95 -4.31 -0.07
N LEU A 196 10.11 -4.04 0.53
CA LEU A 196 10.66 -4.86 1.62
C LEU A 196 9.67 -4.96 2.80
N THR A 197 9.04 -3.85 3.15
CA THR A 197 8.10 -3.80 4.28
C THR A 197 6.81 -4.58 4.01
N LEU A 198 6.16 -4.36 2.85
CA LEU A 198 4.89 -5.01 2.52
C LEU A 198 5.06 -6.52 2.27
N ASN A 199 6.21 -6.94 1.76
CA ASN A 199 6.47 -8.35 1.45
C ASN A 199 7.04 -9.12 2.64
N TRP A 200 7.21 -8.51 3.82
CA TRP A 200 7.68 -9.22 5.02
C TRP A 200 6.80 -10.43 5.37
N GLY A 201 5.52 -10.36 4.99
CA GLY A 201 4.56 -11.46 5.07
C GLY A 201 5.01 -12.76 4.41
N THR A 202 5.91 -12.70 3.41
CA THR A 202 6.52 -13.89 2.78
C THR A 202 7.31 -14.74 3.78
N TRP A 203 8.11 -14.10 4.65
CA TRP A 203 8.88 -14.81 5.66
C TRP A 203 7.99 -15.31 6.79
N LEU A 204 7.06 -14.46 7.22
CA LEU A 204 6.18 -14.74 8.34
C LEU A 204 5.17 -15.84 8.01
N GLY A 205 4.55 -15.81 6.82
CA GLY A 205 3.56 -16.79 6.38
C GLY A 205 4.17 -18.18 6.16
N TYR A 206 5.34 -18.27 5.52
CA TYR A 206 6.04 -19.55 5.34
C TYR A 206 6.43 -20.17 6.69
N SER A 207 7.07 -19.36 7.55
CA SER A 207 7.50 -19.84 8.87
C SER A 207 6.33 -20.21 9.77
N ALA A 208 5.16 -19.59 9.63
CA ALA A 208 3.98 -19.92 10.44
C ALA A 208 3.54 -21.37 10.25
N VAL A 209 3.67 -21.89 9.02
CA VAL A 209 3.29 -23.26 8.66
C VAL A 209 4.43 -24.24 8.94
N VAL A 210 5.67 -23.92 8.56
CA VAL A 210 6.80 -24.86 8.58
C VAL A 210 7.62 -24.78 9.88
N GLY A 211 7.61 -23.65 10.58
CA GLY A 211 8.40 -23.38 11.78
C GLY A 211 9.81 -22.82 11.54
N TYR A 212 10.22 -22.66 10.28
CA TYR A 212 11.47 -22.01 9.86
C TYR A 212 11.32 -21.41 8.46
N CYS A 213 12.31 -20.63 7.99
CA CYS A 213 12.32 -20.09 6.62
C CYS A 213 13.27 -20.88 5.71
N SER A 214 12.73 -21.48 4.65
CA SER A 214 13.53 -22.09 3.59
C SER A 214 14.01 -21.03 2.60
N ILE A 215 15.32 -20.74 2.56
CA ILE A 215 15.90 -19.70 1.69
C ILE A 215 15.55 -19.91 0.20
N PRO A 216 15.64 -21.13 -0.37
CA PRO A 216 15.30 -21.36 -1.78
C PRO A 216 13.85 -21.02 -2.15
N VAL A 217 12.93 -20.99 -1.18
CA VAL A 217 11.52 -20.68 -1.41
C VAL A 217 11.21 -19.22 -1.04
N CYS A 218 11.57 -18.81 0.17
CA CYS A 218 11.22 -17.50 0.70
C CYS A 218 11.96 -16.36 0.00
N LEU A 219 13.25 -16.53 -0.32
CA LEU A 219 14.06 -15.44 -0.86
C LEU A 219 13.62 -15.02 -2.29
N PRO A 220 13.42 -15.93 -3.26
CA PRO A 220 12.91 -15.54 -4.58
C PRO A 220 11.53 -14.91 -4.51
N LEU A 221 10.63 -15.43 -3.67
CA LEU A 221 9.29 -14.87 -3.48
C LEU A 221 9.35 -13.45 -2.88
N TYR A 222 10.20 -13.24 -1.87
CA TYR A 222 10.37 -11.94 -1.22
C TYR A 222 10.97 -10.89 -2.16
N ILE A 223 11.98 -11.26 -2.95
CA ILE A 223 12.58 -10.39 -3.96
C ILE A 223 11.56 -10.08 -5.06
N GLY A 224 10.88 -11.09 -5.59
CA GLY A 224 9.86 -10.93 -6.63
C GLY A 224 8.72 -10.00 -6.19
N GLY A 225 8.20 -10.19 -4.97
CA GLY A 225 7.18 -9.32 -4.39
C GLY A 225 7.68 -7.89 -4.14
N THR A 226 8.93 -7.72 -3.72
CA THR A 226 9.57 -6.40 -3.54
C THR A 226 9.72 -5.67 -4.86
N ILE A 227 10.17 -6.35 -5.92
CA ILE A 227 10.27 -5.79 -7.28
C ILE A 227 8.89 -5.40 -7.78
N TRP A 228 7.90 -6.29 -7.65
CA TRP A 228 6.52 -6.01 -8.04
C TRP A 228 5.98 -4.76 -7.33
N THR A 229 6.24 -4.64 -6.03
CA THR A 229 5.86 -3.46 -5.24
C THR A 229 6.53 -2.19 -5.70
N THR A 230 7.83 -2.27 -5.98
CA THR A 230 8.59 -1.14 -6.50
C THR A 230 8.01 -0.67 -7.83
N ILE A 231 7.65 -1.59 -8.72
CA ILE A 231 7.09 -1.28 -10.05
C ILE A 231 5.73 -0.59 -9.91
N TYR A 232 4.76 -1.21 -9.21
CA TYR A 232 3.41 -0.63 -9.15
C TYR A 232 3.39 0.70 -8.39
N ASP A 233 4.20 0.86 -7.33
CA ASP A 233 4.24 2.09 -6.54
C ASP A 233 4.92 3.23 -7.32
N THR A 234 5.86 2.90 -8.20
CA THR A 234 6.45 3.86 -9.14
C THR A 234 5.42 4.34 -10.15
N VAL A 235 4.65 3.41 -10.76
CA VAL A 235 3.57 3.75 -11.70
C VAL A 235 2.51 4.62 -11.02
N TYR A 236 2.07 4.22 -9.82
CA TYR A 236 1.09 4.97 -9.04
C TYR A 236 1.59 6.38 -8.71
N SER A 237 2.85 6.51 -8.29
CA SER A 237 3.45 7.81 -8.00
C SER A 237 3.45 8.71 -9.25
N HIS A 238 3.82 8.17 -10.41
CA HIS A 238 3.78 8.91 -11.67
C HIS A 238 2.36 9.40 -12.03
N GLN A 239 1.33 8.59 -11.82
CA GLN A 239 -0.06 9.01 -12.03
C GLN A 239 -0.44 10.19 -11.12
N VAL A 240 0.03 10.18 -9.87
CA VAL A 240 -0.23 11.28 -8.95
C VAL A 240 0.47 12.56 -9.40
N LEU A 241 1.73 12.49 -9.87
CA LEU A 241 2.43 13.64 -10.44
C LEU A 241 1.65 14.24 -11.61
N LEU A 242 1.22 13.42 -12.58
CA LEU A 242 0.47 13.89 -13.75
C LEU A 242 -0.86 14.57 -13.36
N SER A 243 -1.53 14.06 -12.33
CA SER A 243 -2.83 14.59 -11.89
C SER A 243 -2.74 15.86 -11.04
N THR A 244 -1.65 16.06 -10.29
CA THR A 244 -1.53 17.16 -9.32
C THR A 244 -0.52 18.23 -9.73
N GLY A 245 0.39 17.92 -10.66
CA GLY A 245 1.52 18.79 -11.01
C GLY A 245 2.57 18.95 -9.90
N VAL A 246 2.36 18.32 -8.74
CA VAL A 246 3.26 18.39 -7.59
C VAL A 246 4.06 17.10 -7.50
N PRO A 247 5.41 17.17 -7.44
CA PRO A 247 6.20 15.99 -7.15
C PRO A 247 5.86 15.46 -5.76
N TYR A 248 5.22 14.30 -5.75
CA TYR A 248 5.02 13.52 -4.54
C TYR A 248 6.38 13.22 -3.92
N LEU A 249 6.48 13.18 -2.59
CA LEU A 249 7.77 13.02 -1.89
C LEU A 249 8.55 11.76 -2.34
N GLY A 250 7.86 10.73 -2.86
CA GLY A 250 8.46 9.53 -3.47
C GLY A 250 8.95 9.68 -4.92
N ILE A 251 8.77 10.83 -5.58
CA ILE A 251 8.99 11.04 -7.02
C ILE A 251 10.32 11.72 -7.32
N ARG A 252 11.17 11.98 -6.31
CA ARG A 252 12.45 12.66 -6.53
C ARG A 252 13.30 11.98 -7.61
N LEU A 253 13.15 10.68 -7.83
CA LEU A 253 13.87 9.97 -8.89
C LEU A 253 13.29 10.16 -10.30
N CYS A 254 11.98 10.27 -10.44
CA CYS A 254 11.36 10.43 -11.77
C CYS A 254 11.68 11.81 -12.36
N LEU A 255 11.88 12.82 -11.49
CA LEU A 255 12.30 14.15 -11.94
C LEU A 255 13.75 14.21 -12.42
N VAL A 256 14.68 13.46 -11.81
CA VAL A 256 16.11 13.49 -12.19
C VAL A 256 16.35 12.86 -13.57
N SER A 257 15.52 11.90 -14.00
CA SER A 257 15.61 11.32 -15.34
C SER A 257 14.82 12.08 -16.41
N LEU A 258 14.03 13.09 -16.04
CA LEU A 258 13.21 13.90 -16.97
C LEU A 258 13.69 15.34 -17.11
N THR A 259 14.72 15.74 -16.37
CA THR A 259 15.50 16.95 -16.65
C THR A 259 16.63 16.61 -17.63
N PRO A 260 16.58 17.05 -18.90
CA PRO A 260 17.77 17.15 -19.73
C PRO A 260 18.77 18.16 -19.16
#